data_AF-A0A662HPJ3-F1
#
_entry.id   AF-A0A662HPJ3-F1
#
_cell.length_a   1.000
_cell.length_b   1.000
_cell.length_c   1.000
_cell.angle_alpha   90.00
_cell.angle_beta   90.00
_cell.angle_gamma   90.00
#
_symmetry.space_group_name_H-M   'P 1'
#
loop_
_entity.id
_entity.type
_entity.pdbx_description
1 polymer ?
#
loop_
_entity_poly.entity_id
_entity_poly.type
_entity_poly.pdbx_seq_one_letter_code
_entity_poly.pdbx_strand_id
1 'polypeptide(L)'
;MLGRLVILALIFIIVGIVLVTYLLPLLRRPEIIECPKCHSRMVWTPIGTRSENFMWRCLACNSTWLKSYSEDSYKKWKEYSMIVVVRDAVLNYIRSHHSDAAKRMPEKFEWKYEKKMVEGETLHLFTHTDKGIWTVSIRRLPEHDFNVRVEYRPRGEITIPERILWVGIFDNLGVIVELEYYHVH
;
A
#
# COMPACT_ATOMS: atom_id res chain seq x y z
N MET A 1 16.09 3.85 60.03
CA MET A 1 16.75 4.40 58.81
C MET A 1 16.65 3.46 57.62
N LEU A 2 16.84 2.14 57.79
CA LEU A 2 16.79 1.14 56.71
C LEU A 2 15.48 1.14 55.90
N GLY A 3 14.31 1.22 56.56
CA GLY A 3 13.01 1.21 55.86
C GLY A 3 12.78 2.40 54.91
N ARG A 4 13.33 3.59 55.21
CA ARG A 4 13.25 4.77 54.32
C ARG A 4 14.12 4.61 53.08
N LEU A 5 15.30 3.99 53.24
CA LEU A 5 16.20 3.69 52.12
C LEU A 5 15.60 2.65 51.17
N VAL A 6 14.93 1.63 51.70
CA VAL A 6 14.24 0.61 50.89
C VAL A 6 13.07 1.21 50.10
N ILE A 7 12.28 2.10 50.71
CA ILE A 7 11.18 2.79 50.02
C ILE A 7 11.69 3.69 48.91
N LEU A 8 12.77 4.46 49.15
CA LEU A 8 13.37 5.30 48.12
C LEU A 8 13.93 4.48 46.96
N ALA A 9 14.59 3.35 47.24
CA ALA A 9 15.11 2.45 46.21
C ALA A 9 13.97 1.88 45.33
N LEU A 10 12.85 1.47 45.94
CA LEU A 10 11.68 0.99 45.21
C LEU A 10 11.07 2.08 44.32
N ILE A 11 10.98 3.33 44.81
CA ILE A 11 10.49 4.46 44.00
C ILE A 11 11.40 4.70 42.80
N PHE A 12 12.73 4.69 42.98
CA PHE A 12 13.67 4.86 41.87
C PHE A 12 13.57 3.73 40.83
N ILE A 13 13.36 2.49 41.25
CA ILE A 13 13.16 1.36 40.34
C ILE A 13 11.85 1.53 39.56
N ILE A 14 10.76 1.89 40.24
CA ILE A 14 9.46 2.10 39.58
C ILE A 14 9.55 3.27 38.59
N VAL A 15 10.15 4.40 38.99
CA VAL A 15 10.35 5.55 38.10
C VAL A 15 11.25 5.17 36.92
N GLY A 16 12.32 4.40 37.15
CA GLY A 16 13.19 3.90 36.09
C GLY A 16 12.47 3.00 35.10
N ILE A 17 11.64 2.06 35.57
CA ILE A 17 10.83 1.18 34.72
C ILE A 17 9.81 2.00 33.92
N VAL A 18 9.09 2.91 34.57
CA VAL A 18 8.15 3.81 33.89
C VAL A 18 8.91 4.61 32.83
N LEU A 19 10.01 5.26 33.18
CA LEU A 19 10.82 6.04 32.26
C LEU A 19 11.29 5.22 31.06
N VAL A 20 11.82 4.01 31.28
CA VAL A 20 12.26 3.08 30.22
C VAL A 20 11.09 2.65 29.34
N THR A 21 9.95 2.25 29.92
CA THR A 21 8.77 1.82 29.16
C THR A 21 8.16 2.94 28.31
N TYR A 22 8.24 4.20 28.74
CA TYR A 22 7.73 5.34 27.99
C TYR A 22 8.76 5.96 27.02
N LEU A 23 10.06 5.97 27.34
CA LEU A 23 11.11 6.55 26.49
C LEU A 23 11.68 5.59 25.45
N LEU A 24 11.76 4.27 25.70
CA LEU A 24 12.25 3.33 24.67
C LEU A 24 11.40 3.32 23.39
N PRO A 25 10.05 3.33 23.47
CA PRO A 25 9.22 3.37 22.26
C PRO A 25 9.45 4.64 21.44
N LEU A 26 9.70 5.78 22.09
CA LEU A 26 10.01 7.05 21.43
C LEU A 26 11.34 7.01 20.66
N LEU A 27 12.27 6.15 21.05
CA LEU A 27 13.56 5.95 20.37
C LEU A 27 13.51 4.87 19.28
N ARG A 28 12.51 3.99 19.27
CA ARG A 28 12.36 2.95 18.24
C ARG A 28 11.80 3.58 16.97
N ARG A 29 12.59 3.56 15.89
CA ARG A 29 12.08 3.88 14.56
C ARG A 29 11.04 2.84 14.14
N PRO A 30 9.94 3.24 13.49
CA PRO A 30 8.98 2.29 12.92
C PRO A 30 9.71 1.33 11.99
N GLU A 31 9.46 0.04 12.17
CA GLU A 31 10.01 -0.99 11.30
C GLU A 31 9.40 -0.83 9.91
N ILE A 32 10.22 -1.02 8.87
CA ILE A 32 9.73 -1.06 7.49
C ILE A 32 9.18 -2.46 7.25
N ILE A 33 7.91 -2.55 6.88
CA ILE A 33 7.27 -3.82 6.56
C ILE A 33 7.68 -4.22 5.14
N GLU A 34 8.49 -5.28 5.03
CA GLU A 34 8.96 -5.85 3.77
C GLU A 34 9.01 -7.38 3.85
N CYS A 35 9.07 -8.01 2.68
CA CYS A 35 9.13 -9.47 2.58
C CYS A 35 10.46 -10.00 3.13
N PRO A 36 10.46 -10.97 4.06
CA PRO A 36 11.70 -11.53 4.61
C PRO A 36 12.50 -12.37 3.61
N LYS A 37 11.88 -12.77 2.49
CA LYS A 37 12.51 -13.61 1.46
C LYS A 37 13.20 -12.79 0.37
N CYS A 38 12.54 -11.75 -0.14
CA CYS A 38 13.03 -10.96 -1.28
C CYS A 38 13.19 -9.46 -0.99
N HIS A 39 12.96 -9.03 0.25
CA HIS A 39 13.02 -7.62 0.69
C HIS A 39 12.10 -6.66 -0.08
N SER A 40 11.15 -7.18 -0.86
CA SER A 40 10.17 -6.36 -1.55
C SER A 40 9.18 -5.75 -0.56
N ARG A 41 8.83 -4.47 -0.78
CA ARG A 41 7.76 -3.76 -0.07
C ARG A 41 6.38 -4.00 -0.68
N MET A 42 6.29 -4.81 -1.73
CA MET A 42 5.03 -5.30 -2.30
C MET A 42 4.43 -6.35 -1.38
N VAL A 43 3.93 -5.91 -0.23
CA VAL A 43 3.44 -6.77 0.84
C VAL A 43 2.01 -6.43 1.20
N TRP A 44 1.23 -7.46 1.49
CA TRP A 44 -0.19 -7.36 1.78
C TRP A 44 -0.58 -8.19 2.99
N THR A 45 -1.58 -7.73 3.74
CA THR A 45 -2.24 -8.48 4.81
C THR A 45 -3.76 -8.26 4.71
N PRO A 46 -4.61 -9.27 4.95
CA PRO A 46 -6.07 -9.11 4.84
C PRO A 46 -6.63 -8.20 5.93
N ILE A 47 -7.17 -7.05 5.54
CA ILE A 47 -7.66 -5.99 6.41
C ILE A 47 -9.03 -6.34 6.99
N GLY A 48 -9.32 -5.96 8.23
CA GLY A 48 -10.59 -6.23 8.90
C GLY A 48 -10.80 -7.69 9.30
N THR A 49 -9.76 -8.52 9.18
CA THR A 49 -9.81 -9.95 9.50
C THR A 49 -8.97 -10.26 10.74
N ARG A 50 -9.14 -11.46 11.30
CA ARG A 50 -8.26 -11.98 12.38
C ARG A 50 -6.79 -12.13 11.95
N SER A 51 -6.54 -12.07 10.65
CA SER A 51 -5.21 -12.21 10.04
C SER A 51 -4.55 -10.86 9.75
N GLU A 52 -5.25 -9.73 9.99
CA GLU A 52 -4.72 -8.38 9.81
C GLU A 52 -3.49 -8.15 10.68
N ASN A 53 -2.41 -7.61 10.10
CA ASN A 53 -1.12 -7.39 10.81
C ASN A 53 -0.61 -8.65 11.53
N PHE A 54 -0.86 -9.82 10.95
CA PHE A 54 -0.37 -11.10 11.46
C PHE A 54 0.05 -12.02 10.33
N MET A 55 -0.83 -12.25 9.35
CA MET A 55 -0.53 -13.02 8.15
C MET A 55 -0.23 -12.08 7.00
N TRP A 56 1.00 -12.17 6.50
CA TRP A 56 1.48 -11.33 5.41
C TRP A 56 1.79 -12.17 4.18
N ARG A 57 1.58 -11.59 3.01
CA ARG A 57 1.99 -12.15 1.71
C ARG A 57 2.85 -11.14 0.96
N CYS A 58 3.82 -11.64 0.22
CA CYS A 58 4.57 -10.86 -0.75
C CYS A 58 3.93 -11.01 -2.12
N LEU A 59 3.50 -9.91 -2.72
CA LEU A 59 2.92 -9.89 -4.07
C LEU A 59 3.99 -10.04 -5.16
N ALA A 60 5.27 -9.86 -4.83
CA ALA A 60 6.38 -9.99 -5.79
C ALA A 60 6.90 -11.43 -5.92
N CYS A 61 7.03 -12.18 -4.82
CA CYS A 61 7.58 -13.54 -4.84
C CYS A 61 6.62 -14.61 -4.30
N ASN A 62 5.38 -14.22 -4.00
CA ASN A 62 4.30 -15.08 -3.51
C ASN A 62 4.57 -15.81 -2.18
N SER A 63 5.63 -15.46 -1.44
CA SER A 63 5.88 -16.02 -0.10
C SER A 63 4.93 -15.44 0.94
N THR A 64 4.55 -16.25 1.91
CA THR A 64 3.79 -15.82 3.10
C THR A 64 4.63 -15.91 4.36
N TRP A 65 4.32 -15.09 5.37
CA TRP A 65 4.94 -15.20 6.69
C TRP A 65 3.99 -14.72 7.79
N LEU A 66 4.25 -15.18 9.02
CA LEU A 66 3.54 -14.78 10.22
C LEU A 66 4.41 -13.80 11.01
N LYS A 67 3.94 -12.56 11.17
CA LYS A 67 4.58 -11.55 12.00
C LYS A 67 3.59 -10.44 12.34
N SER A 68 3.56 -10.05 13.61
CA SER A 68 2.88 -8.84 14.04
C SER A 68 3.87 -7.69 14.16
N TYR A 69 3.62 -6.62 13.42
CA TYR A 69 4.41 -5.40 13.48
C TYR A 69 3.80 -4.45 14.51
N SER A 70 4.61 -3.52 15.02
CA SER A 70 4.12 -2.49 15.96
C SER A 70 3.00 -1.66 15.32
N GLU A 71 2.10 -1.13 16.15
CA GLU A 71 1.00 -0.26 15.71
C GLU A 71 1.50 0.91 14.84
N ASP A 72 2.63 1.53 15.20
CA ASP A 72 3.20 2.63 14.40
C ASP A 72 3.63 2.19 13.00
N SER A 73 4.27 1.02 12.91
CA SER A 73 4.74 0.46 11.63
C SER A 73 3.55 0.06 10.77
N TYR A 74 2.56 -0.59 11.39
CA TYR A 74 1.35 -1.04 10.72
C TYR A 74 0.49 0.13 10.24
N LYS A 75 0.26 1.13 11.10
CA LYS A 75 -0.49 2.35 10.76
C LYS A 75 0.16 3.07 9.58
N LYS A 76 1.49 3.24 9.60
CA LYS A 76 2.22 3.86 8.49
C LYS A 76 2.09 3.07 7.18
N TRP A 77 2.14 1.75 7.26
CA TRP A 77 1.90 0.90 6.10
C TRP A 77 0.45 1.06 5.59
N LYS A 78 -0.54 1.00 6.48
CA LYS A 78 -1.98 1.07 6.16
C LYS A 78 -2.39 2.41 5.55
N GLU A 79 -1.85 3.52 6.05
CA GLU A 79 -2.23 4.87 5.59
C GLU A 79 -1.59 5.27 4.26
N TYR A 80 -0.35 4.85 4.00
CA TYR A 80 0.42 5.30 2.83
C TYR A 80 0.84 4.19 1.89
N SER A 81 1.35 3.08 2.44
CA SER A 81 1.94 2.02 1.61
C SER A 81 0.87 1.15 0.96
N MET A 82 -0.24 0.91 1.65
CA MET A 82 -1.34 0.06 1.17
C MET A 82 -1.84 0.49 -0.21
N ILE A 83 -2.16 1.78 -0.40
CA ILE A 83 -2.67 2.28 -1.67
C ILE A 83 -1.64 2.25 -2.80
N VAL A 84 -0.36 2.43 -2.45
CA VAL A 84 0.77 2.32 -3.38
C VAL A 84 0.99 0.88 -3.81
N VAL A 85 0.89 -0.07 -2.88
CA VAL A 85 0.98 -1.51 -3.16
C VAL A 85 -0.15 -1.95 -4.09
N VAL A 86 -1.39 -1.50 -3.86
CA VAL A 86 -2.53 -1.79 -4.77
C VAL A 86 -2.24 -1.28 -6.18
N ARG A 87 -1.81 -0.02 -6.32
CA ARG A 87 -1.45 0.59 -7.61
C ARG A 87 -0.38 -0.24 -8.33
N ASP A 88 0.73 -0.53 -7.66
CA ASP A 88 1.88 -1.18 -8.28
C ASP A 88 1.60 -2.66 -8.58
N ALA A 89 0.77 -3.33 -7.78
CA ALA A 89 0.33 -4.70 -8.03
C ALA A 89 -0.51 -4.77 -9.30
N VAL A 90 -1.49 -3.85 -9.44
CA VAL A 90 -2.33 -3.75 -10.64
C VAL A 90 -1.51 -3.40 -11.88
N LEU A 91 -0.59 -2.44 -11.80
CA LEU A 91 0.28 -2.11 -12.95
C LEU A 91 1.17 -3.28 -13.37
N ASN A 92 1.71 -4.04 -12.42
CA ASN A 92 2.47 -5.24 -12.71
C ASN A 92 1.61 -6.32 -13.36
N TYR A 93 0.37 -6.50 -12.89
CA TYR A 93 -0.61 -7.40 -13.50
C TYR A 93 -0.91 -6.99 -14.96
N ILE A 94 -1.24 -5.72 -15.20
CA ILE A 94 -1.51 -5.22 -16.56
C ILE A 94 -0.29 -5.42 -17.45
N ARG A 95 0.91 -5.10 -16.95
CA ARG A 95 2.16 -5.27 -17.71
C ARG A 95 2.42 -6.72 -18.11
N SER A 96 2.04 -7.71 -17.29
CA SER A 96 2.26 -9.12 -17.58
C SER A 96 1.15 -9.77 -18.41
N HIS A 97 -0.07 -9.23 -18.40
CA HIS A 97 -1.23 -9.80 -19.10
C HIS A 97 -1.55 -9.09 -20.42
N HIS A 98 -1.24 -7.79 -20.54
CA HIS A 98 -1.60 -6.95 -21.69
C HIS A 98 -0.37 -6.35 -22.36
N SER A 99 0.14 -7.04 -23.39
CA SER A 99 1.41 -6.69 -24.05
C SER A 99 1.38 -5.35 -24.79
N ASP A 100 0.21 -4.96 -25.30
CA ASP A 100 -0.12 -3.68 -25.92
C ASP A 100 -0.06 -2.52 -24.91
N ALA A 101 -0.58 -2.71 -23.69
CA ALA A 101 -0.40 -1.77 -22.59
C ALA A 101 1.06 -1.72 -22.14
N ALA A 102 1.70 -2.87 -21.96
CA ALA A 102 3.09 -2.97 -21.51
C ALA A 102 4.06 -2.19 -22.41
N LYS A 103 3.88 -2.21 -23.73
CA LYS A 103 4.68 -1.45 -24.70
C LYS A 103 4.60 0.08 -24.52
N ARG A 104 3.50 0.58 -23.94
CA ARG A 104 3.26 2.02 -23.70
C ARG A 104 3.62 2.45 -22.28
N MET A 105 3.77 1.51 -21.36
CA MET A 105 4.18 1.82 -20.00
C MET A 105 5.63 2.30 -19.97
N PRO A 106 5.94 3.40 -19.26
CA PRO A 106 7.32 3.75 -18.98
C PRO A 106 8.00 2.67 -18.12
N GLU A 107 9.32 2.62 -18.19
CA GLU A 107 10.14 1.78 -17.29
C GLU A 107 9.94 2.17 -15.83
N LYS A 108 9.81 3.49 -15.59
CA LYS A 108 9.59 4.08 -14.27
C LYS A 108 8.49 5.13 -14.35
N PHE A 109 7.50 5.00 -13.48
CA PHE A 109 6.47 6.02 -13.31
C PHE A 109 6.89 7.06 -12.28
N GLU A 110 6.74 8.32 -12.65
CA GLU A 110 6.80 9.46 -11.73
C GLU A 110 5.38 9.96 -11.48
N TRP A 111 4.86 9.67 -10.28
CA TRP A 111 3.46 9.90 -9.95
C TRP A 111 3.24 11.25 -9.26
N LYS A 112 2.30 12.02 -9.79
CA LYS A 112 1.58 13.04 -9.04
C LYS A 112 0.41 12.36 -8.30
N TYR A 113 0.36 12.50 -6.98
CA TYR A 113 -0.69 11.91 -6.14
C TYR A 113 -1.67 12.97 -5.66
N GLU A 114 -2.96 12.69 -5.80
CA GLU A 114 -4.07 13.50 -5.30
C GLU A 114 -5.08 12.62 -4.55
N LYS A 115 -5.54 13.09 -3.39
CA LYS A 115 -6.65 12.47 -2.64
C LYS A 115 -7.89 13.35 -2.81
N LYS A 116 -8.98 12.79 -3.34
CA LYS A 116 -10.25 13.50 -3.59
C LYS A 116 -11.38 12.84 -2.82
N MET A 117 -12.38 13.63 -2.43
CA MET A 117 -13.65 13.12 -1.92
C MET A 117 -14.67 13.20 -3.05
N VAL A 118 -15.28 12.07 -3.40
CA VAL A 118 -16.30 11.96 -4.46
C VAL A 118 -17.45 11.17 -3.88
N GLU A 119 -18.66 11.76 -3.85
CA GLU A 119 -19.88 11.09 -3.35
C GLU A 119 -19.74 10.54 -1.91
N GLY A 120 -18.94 11.21 -1.07
CA GLY A 120 -18.67 10.79 0.31
C GLY A 120 -17.56 9.73 0.45
N GLU A 121 -17.00 9.24 -0.65
CA GLU A 121 -15.94 8.24 -0.67
C GLU A 121 -14.58 8.87 -1.00
N THR A 122 -13.51 8.27 -0.47
CA THR A 122 -12.15 8.67 -0.81
C THR A 122 -11.72 8.04 -2.14
N LEU A 123 -11.34 8.88 -3.08
CA LEU A 123 -10.70 8.52 -4.34
C LEU A 123 -9.21 8.87 -4.30
N HIS A 124 -8.36 7.88 -4.53
CA HIS A 124 -6.93 8.06 -4.69
C HIS A 124 -6.57 8.12 -6.18
N LEU A 125 -6.00 9.24 -6.63
CA LEU A 125 -5.65 9.47 -8.03
C LEU A 125 -4.14 9.60 -8.17
N PHE A 126 -3.56 8.76 -9.03
CA PHE A 126 -2.17 8.85 -9.44
C PHE A 126 -2.12 9.23 -10.92
N THR A 127 -1.37 10.27 -11.25
CA THR A 127 -1.20 10.73 -12.62
C THR A 127 0.27 10.76 -12.99
N HIS A 128 0.58 10.23 -14.16
CA HIS A 128 1.90 10.30 -14.78
C HIS A 128 1.75 10.85 -16.21
N THR A 129 2.69 11.69 -16.63
CA THR A 129 2.58 12.47 -17.88
C THR A 129 3.77 12.35 -18.82
N ASP A 130 4.75 11.51 -18.47
CA ASP A 130 5.84 11.17 -19.38
C ASP A 130 5.43 9.97 -20.25
N LYS A 131 5.78 10.01 -21.55
CA LYS A 131 5.34 9.04 -22.57
C LYS A 131 3.82 8.80 -22.61
N GLY A 132 3.05 9.88 -22.60
CA GLY A 132 1.59 9.88 -22.58
C GLY A 132 1.03 10.15 -21.19
N ILE A 133 -0.28 10.04 -21.02
CA ILE A 133 -0.97 10.31 -19.76
C ILE A 133 -1.49 8.99 -19.21
N TRP A 134 -0.89 8.54 -18.12
CA TRP A 134 -1.36 7.40 -17.35
C TRP A 134 -2.06 7.89 -16.09
N THR A 135 -3.27 7.39 -15.85
CA THR A 135 -4.01 7.64 -14.60
C THR A 135 -4.36 6.33 -13.93
N VAL A 136 -4.16 6.27 -12.61
CA VAL A 136 -4.64 5.17 -11.77
C VAL A 136 -5.57 5.76 -10.73
N SER A 137 -6.82 5.35 -10.78
CA SER A 137 -7.87 5.75 -9.84
C SER A 137 -8.19 4.55 -8.96
N ILE A 138 -8.10 4.73 -7.65
CA ILE A 138 -8.39 3.68 -6.68
C ILE A 138 -9.45 4.17 -5.72
N ARG A 139 -10.55 3.43 -5.66
CA ARG A 139 -11.66 3.65 -4.73
C ARG A 139 -11.76 2.45 -3.82
N ARG A 140 -11.88 2.71 -2.52
CA ARG A 140 -12.09 1.63 -1.54
C ARG A 140 -13.57 1.22 -1.55
N LEU A 141 -13.81 -0.08 -1.64
CA LEU A 141 -15.14 -0.66 -1.57
C LEU A 141 -15.45 -1.12 -0.13
N PRO A 142 -16.72 -1.48 0.16
CA PRO A 142 -17.05 -2.30 1.32
C PRO A 142 -16.18 -3.56 1.40
N GLU A 143 -16.06 -4.15 2.59
CA GLU A 143 -15.25 -5.39 2.82
C GLU A 143 -13.73 -5.25 2.63
N HIS A 144 -13.25 -4.01 2.48
CA HIS A 144 -11.83 -3.68 2.31
C HIS A 144 -11.22 -4.02 0.94
N ASP A 145 -12.06 -4.28 -0.06
CA ASP A 145 -11.65 -4.40 -1.45
C ASP A 145 -11.38 -3.02 -2.08
N PHE A 146 -10.75 -3.02 -3.27
CA PHE A 146 -10.47 -1.82 -4.03
C PHE A 146 -10.93 -1.96 -5.46
N ASN A 147 -11.77 -1.03 -5.90
CA ASN A 147 -12.00 -0.81 -7.33
C ASN A 147 -10.83 0.00 -7.88
N VAL A 148 -10.18 -0.53 -8.91
CA VAL A 148 -9.03 0.09 -9.55
C VAL A 148 -9.32 0.29 -11.02
N ARG A 149 -9.14 1.53 -11.48
CA ARG A 149 -9.23 1.92 -12.89
C ARG A 149 -7.88 2.46 -13.33
N VAL A 150 -7.32 1.87 -14.38
CA VAL A 150 -6.11 2.34 -15.03
C VAL A 150 -6.45 2.81 -16.43
N GLU A 151 -5.99 4.00 -16.79
CA GLU A 151 -6.26 4.56 -18.10
C GLU A 151 -4.99 5.19 -18.69
N TYR A 152 -4.78 4.95 -19.98
CA TYR A 152 -3.76 5.59 -20.78
C TYR A 152 -4.40 6.43 -21.89
N ARG A 153 -3.81 7.59 -22.15
CA ARG A 153 -4.08 8.42 -23.33
C ARG A 153 -2.76 8.95 -23.92
N PRO A 154 -2.60 9.01 -25.25
CA PRO A 154 -1.47 9.66 -25.88
C PRO A 154 -1.52 11.17 -25.63
N ARG A 155 -0.36 11.82 -25.69
CA ARG A 155 -0.26 13.26 -25.53
C ARG A 155 -0.35 13.93 -26.90
N GLY A 156 -1.44 14.66 -27.15
CA GLY A 156 -1.50 15.63 -28.25
C GLY A 156 -2.17 15.21 -29.56
N GLU A 157 -3.03 14.17 -29.61
CA GLU A 157 -3.73 13.77 -30.84
C GLU A 157 -5.24 14.10 -30.83
N ILE A 158 -5.72 14.64 -31.95
CA ILE A 158 -7.09 15.18 -32.15
C ILE A 158 -7.99 14.17 -32.90
N THR A 159 -7.42 13.16 -33.56
CA THR A 159 -8.15 12.20 -34.39
C THR A 159 -8.11 10.82 -33.73
N ILE A 160 -9.28 10.41 -33.20
CA ILE A 160 -9.53 9.19 -32.40
C ILE A 160 -8.40 8.90 -31.42
N PRO A 161 -8.44 9.48 -30.20
CA PRO A 161 -7.34 9.31 -29.27
C PRO A 161 -7.26 7.85 -28.89
N GLU A 162 -6.16 7.20 -29.30
CA GLU A 162 -5.80 5.89 -28.80
C GLU A 162 -6.02 5.86 -27.28
N ARG A 163 -6.65 4.81 -26.77
CA ARG A 163 -6.98 4.74 -25.36
C ARG A 163 -6.84 3.32 -24.88
N ILE A 164 -6.15 3.17 -23.76
CA ILE A 164 -6.21 1.91 -23.00
C ILE A 164 -6.98 2.19 -21.73
N LEU A 165 -7.94 1.32 -21.45
CA LEU A 165 -8.72 1.32 -20.22
C LEU A 165 -8.69 -0.09 -19.64
N TRP A 166 -8.27 -0.18 -18.39
CA TRP A 166 -8.37 -1.39 -17.58
C TRP A 166 -9.19 -1.07 -16.33
N VAL A 167 -10.12 -1.95 -15.97
CA VAL A 167 -10.91 -1.87 -14.75
C VAL A 167 -10.90 -3.22 -14.06
N GLY A 168 -10.70 -3.23 -12.76
CA GLY A 168 -10.71 -4.45 -11.97
C GLY A 168 -10.84 -4.23 -10.48
N ILE A 169 -10.87 -5.33 -9.76
CA ILE A 169 -10.90 -5.39 -8.30
C ILE A 169 -9.56 -5.90 -7.79
N PHE A 170 -9.00 -5.23 -6.80
CA PHE A 170 -7.98 -5.79 -5.92
C PHE A 170 -8.68 -6.20 -4.63
N ASP A 171 -8.79 -7.50 -4.40
CA ASP A 171 -9.53 -8.02 -3.25
C ASP A 171 -8.70 -7.97 -1.96
N ASN A 172 -9.38 -8.17 -0.84
CA ASN A 172 -8.75 -8.14 0.48
C ASN A 172 -7.75 -9.30 0.72
N LEU A 173 -7.70 -10.32 -0.14
CA LEU A 173 -6.71 -11.40 -0.11
C LEU A 173 -5.45 -11.07 -0.94
N GLY A 174 -5.43 -9.90 -1.58
CA GLY A 174 -4.36 -9.44 -2.44
C GLY A 174 -4.36 -10.12 -3.82
N VAL A 175 -5.54 -10.51 -4.30
CA VAL A 175 -5.78 -11.08 -5.63
C VAL A 175 -6.37 -10.00 -6.54
N ILE A 176 -5.97 -10.01 -7.80
CA ILE A 176 -6.47 -9.09 -8.83
C ILE A 176 -7.48 -9.83 -9.70
N VAL A 177 -8.66 -9.25 -9.84
CA VAL A 177 -9.72 -9.70 -10.74
C VAL A 177 -9.94 -8.63 -11.79
N GLU A 178 -9.61 -8.95 -13.04
CA GLU A 178 -9.92 -8.10 -14.18
C GLU A 178 -11.41 -8.18 -14.51
N LEU A 179 -12.05 -7.01 -14.60
CA LEU A 179 -13.45 -6.91 -15.01
C LEU A 179 -13.57 -6.48 -16.47
N GLU A 180 -12.75 -5.52 -16.88
CA GLU A 180 -12.78 -4.95 -18.22
C GLU A 180 -11.38 -4.57 -18.70
N TYR A 181 -11.11 -4.83 -19.98
CA TYR A 181 -9.96 -4.32 -20.69
C TYR A 181 -10.37 -3.87 -22.09
N TYR A 182 -10.03 -2.63 -22.45
CA TYR A 182 -10.29 -2.04 -23.76
C TYR A 182 -9.06 -1.32 -24.28
N HIS A 183 -8.71 -1.59 -25.53
CA HIS A 183 -7.75 -0.80 -26.29
C HIS A 183 -8.42 -0.30 -27.57
N VAL A 184 -8.63 1.02 -27.64
CA VAL A 184 -9.14 1.70 -28.84
C VAL A 184 -7.96 2.27 -29.60
N HIS A 185 -7.92 2.02 -30.92
CA HIS A 185 -6.96 2.59 -31.87
C HIS A 185 -7.60 3.67 -32.72
#